data_AF-A0A3M1SCW4-F1
#
_entry.id   AF-A0A3M1SCW4-F1
#
_cell.length_a   1.000
_cell.length_b   1.000
_cell.length_c   1.000
_cell.angle_alpha   90.00
_cell.angle_beta   90.00
_cell.angle_gamma   90.00
#
_symmetry.space_group_name_H-M   'P 1'
#
loop_
_entity.id
_entity.type
_entity.pdbx_description
1 polymer ?
#
loop_
_entity_poly.entity_id
_entity_poly.type
_entity_poly.pdbx_seq_one_letter_code
_entity_poly.pdbx_strand_id
1 'polypeptide(L)'
;LGFKAGEATLRFETVPGGVKISTRAESAPWISIFYRVDDRAESIILRGTDGEGNTVWYPKSYHLKIREGRHRRDKEVIFSERGRHALFIDHLKGERKEYDLPPGTFDPLSGFFLLRGVDLVPGKSVISRIFDSKKVWDVQVKVLRTEKIDTYMGERRTVVVKPELKSEGIFLRKGDVFIFLTDDDRKLPLLLKTRVLVGSVLAELRGGRF
;
A
#
# COMPACT_ATOMS: atom_id res chain seq x y z
N LEU A 1 25.80 2.63 10.93
CA LEU A 1 24.96 3.78 11.35
C LEU A 1 24.05 4.16 10.18
N GLY A 2 22.73 4.15 10.38
CA GLY A 2 21.77 4.71 9.41
C GLY A 2 21.41 6.14 9.79
N PHE A 3 21.09 6.98 8.80
CA PHE A 3 20.60 8.34 9.04
C PHE A 3 19.10 8.40 8.79
N LYS A 4 18.35 9.14 9.62
CA LYS A 4 16.90 9.31 9.44
C LYS A 4 16.60 10.09 8.16
N ALA A 5 16.07 9.42 7.16
CA ALA A 5 15.81 10.02 5.85
C ALA A 5 14.45 10.74 5.74
N GLY A 6 13.51 10.44 6.65
CA GLY A 6 12.17 10.99 6.61
C GLY A 6 11.24 10.40 7.67
N GLU A 7 9.96 10.70 7.52
CA GLU A 7 8.87 10.15 8.32
C GLU A 7 7.74 9.72 7.40
N ALA A 8 7.03 8.67 7.81
CA ALA A 8 5.81 8.24 7.14
C ALA A 8 4.71 8.01 8.18
N THR A 9 3.48 8.37 7.83
CA THR A 9 2.29 8.12 8.63
C THR A 9 1.31 7.30 7.83
N LEU A 10 0.63 6.37 8.51
CA LEU A 10 -0.46 5.56 7.98
C LEU A 10 -1.62 5.68 8.96
N ARG A 11 -2.79 6.06 8.46
CA ARG A 11 -4.01 6.25 9.24
C ARG A 11 -5.14 5.43 8.68
N PHE A 12 -5.96 4.90 9.59
CA PHE A 12 -7.23 4.24 9.29
C PHE A 12 -8.32 4.99 10.03
N GLU A 13 -9.29 5.52 9.30
CA GLU A 13 -10.39 6.31 9.84
C GLU A 13 -11.69 5.64 9.43
N THR A 14 -12.55 5.32 10.39
CA THR A 14 -13.90 4.83 10.09
C THR A 14 -14.67 5.95 9.40
N VAL A 15 -15.28 5.63 8.26
CA VAL A 15 -16.17 6.54 7.53
C VAL A 15 -17.54 5.87 7.35
N PRO A 16 -18.61 6.62 7.02
CA PRO A 16 -19.91 6.01 6.76
C PRO A 16 -19.80 4.87 5.73
N GLY A 17 -20.17 3.66 6.15
CA GLY A 17 -20.13 2.47 5.30
C GLY A 17 -18.75 1.89 5.03
N GLY A 18 -17.66 2.36 5.66
CA GLY A 18 -16.33 1.92 5.26
C GLY A 18 -15.16 2.44 6.09
N VAL A 19 -13.98 2.44 5.47
CA VAL A 19 -12.71 2.91 6.05
C VAL A 19 -12.01 3.81 5.05
N LYS A 20 -11.53 4.97 5.50
CA LYS A 20 -10.55 5.79 4.81
C LYS A 20 -9.16 5.40 5.28
N ILE A 21 -8.28 5.13 4.33
CA ILE A 21 -6.88 4.81 4.54
C ILE A 21 -6.07 5.97 3.99
N SER A 22 -5.23 6.57 4.82
CA SER A 22 -4.43 7.74 4.43
C SER A 22 -2.97 7.50 4.74
N THR A 23 -2.10 7.86 3.79
CA THR A 23 -0.65 7.83 3.97
C THR A 23 -0.05 9.19 3.65
N ARG A 24 1.00 9.54 4.39
CA ARG A 24 1.85 10.69 4.09
C ARG A 24 3.30 10.33 4.36
N ALA A 25 4.18 10.52 3.39
CA ALA A 25 5.61 10.34 3.54
C ALA A 25 6.34 11.65 3.24
N GLU A 26 7.22 12.05 4.13
CA GLU A 26 7.99 13.30 4.03
C GLU A 26 9.47 13.06 4.25
N SER A 27 10.31 13.71 3.44
CA SER A 27 11.75 13.72 3.67
C SER A 27 12.11 14.50 4.93
N ALA A 28 13.20 14.09 5.60
CA ALA A 28 13.70 14.81 6.76
C ALA A 28 14.17 16.23 6.36
N PRO A 29 14.13 17.22 7.27
CA PRO A 29 14.49 18.61 6.95
C PRO A 29 15.88 18.75 6.32
N TRP A 30 16.87 18.00 6.80
CA TRP A 30 18.25 18.02 6.30
C TRP A 30 18.42 17.40 4.90
N ILE A 31 17.55 16.44 4.50
CA ILE A 31 17.53 15.87 3.13
C ILE A 31 16.72 16.75 2.17
N SER A 32 15.69 17.44 2.68
CA SER A 32 14.75 18.24 1.89
C SER A 32 15.41 19.42 1.16
N ILE A 33 16.60 19.84 1.60
CA ILE A 33 17.44 20.88 0.97
C ILE A 33 17.94 20.43 -0.41
N PHE A 34 18.17 19.12 -0.61
CA PHE A 34 18.71 18.56 -1.86
C PHE A 34 17.70 17.65 -2.58
N TYR A 35 16.81 16.97 -1.85
CA TYR A 35 15.76 16.12 -2.42
C TYR A 35 14.52 16.06 -1.52
N ARG A 36 13.49 16.84 -1.85
CA ARG A 36 12.23 16.88 -1.09
C ARG A 36 11.30 15.74 -1.52
N VAL A 37 10.74 15.02 -0.53
CA VAL A 37 9.63 14.07 -0.69
C VAL A 37 8.44 14.62 0.11
N ASP A 38 7.27 14.74 -0.50
CA ASP A 38 5.96 14.97 0.13
C ASP A 38 4.92 14.20 -0.67
N ASP A 39 4.78 12.94 -0.29
CA ASP A 39 3.88 12.00 -0.95
C ASP A 39 2.68 11.75 -0.08
N ARG A 40 1.50 11.74 -0.71
CA ARG A 40 0.21 11.53 -0.05
C ARG A 40 -0.59 10.56 -0.87
N ALA A 41 -1.16 9.56 -0.21
CA ALA A 41 -2.14 8.69 -0.84
C ALA A 41 -3.33 8.49 0.09
N GLU A 42 -4.53 8.54 -0.46
CA GLU A 42 -5.77 8.28 0.24
C GLU A 42 -6.58 7.23 -0.52
N SER A 43 -7.17 6.27 0.18
CA SER A 43 -8.09 5.29 -0.37
C SER A 43 -9.32 5.20 0.51
N ILE A 44 -10.51 5.14 -0.08
CA ILE A 44 -11.75 4.84 0.62
C ILE A 44 -12.21 3.48 0.14
N ILE A 45 -12.44 2.58 1.10
CA ILE A 45 -13.09 1.29 0.87
C ILE A 45 -14.42 1.25 1.59
N LEU A 46 -15.41 0.59 0.99
CA LEU A 46 -16.73 0.40 1.55
C LEU A 46 -16.97 -1.07 1.86
N ARG A 47 -17.71 -1.33 2.93
CA ARG A 47 -18.27 -2.66 3.22
C ARG A 47 -19.53 -2.87 2.40
N GLY A 48 -19.73 -4.10 1.97
CA GLY A 48 -21.01 -4.55 1.47
C GLY A 48 -21.14 -6.05 1.67
N THR A 49 -22.11 -6.63 0.97
CA THR A 49 -22.45 -8.04 1.07
C THR A 49 -22.37 -8.67 -0.32
N ASP A 50 -21.78 -9.85 -0.42
CA ASP A 50 -21.80 -10.65 -1.65
C ASP A 50 -23.16 -11.34 -1.84
N GLY A 51 -23.28 -12.19 -2.87
CA GLY A 51 -24.53 -12.91 -3.13
C GLY A 51 -24.89 -13.98 -2.09
N GLU A 52 -23.96 -14.32 -1.20
CA GLU A 52 -24.08 -15.39 -0.20
C GLU A 52 -24.31 -14.84 1.22
N GLY A 53 -24.30 -13.51 1.38
CA GLY A 53 -24.48 -12.89 2.69
C GLY A 53 -23.16 -12.57 3.41
N ASN A 54 -21.99 -12.88 2.82
CA ASN A 54 -20.70 -12.61 3.46
C ASN A 54 -20.32 -11.13 3.34
N THR A 55 -19.68 -10.60 4.38
CA THR A 55 -19.15 -9.24 4.35
C THR A 55 -17.93 -9.19 3.42
N VAL A 56 -17.97 -8.27 2.47
CA VAL A 56 -16.91 -8.03 1.49
C VAL A 56 -16.57 -6.55 1.40
N TRP A 57 -15.38 -6.24 0.93
CA TRP A 57 -14.90 -4.88 0.75
C TRP A 57 -14.86 -4.50 -0.73
N TYR A 58 -15.10 -3.24 -1.03
CA TYR A 58 -15.01 -2.69 -2.37
C TYR A 58 -14.25 -1.36 -2.36
N PRO A 59 -13.36 -1.09 -3.33
CA PRO A 59 -12.76 0.23 -3.43
C PRO A 59 -13.83 1.23 -3.88
N LYS A 60 -13.74 2.45 -3.36
CA LYS A 60 -14.63 3.57 -3.73
C LYS A 60 -13.86 4.69 -4.42
N SER A 61 -12.72 5.06 -3.84
CA SER A 61 -11.85 6.06 -4.45
C SER A 61 -10.40 5.86 -4.01
N TYR A 62 -9.48 6.32 -4.84
CA TYR A 62 -8.05 6.37 -4.55
C TYR A 62 -7.47 7.67 -5.11
N HIS A 63 -6.72 8.41 -4.31
CA HIS A 63 -6.03 9.62 -4.73
C HIS A 63 -4.56 9.54 -4.35
N LEU A 64 -3.66 9.73 -5.31
CA LEU A 64 -2.22 9.74 -5.14
C LEU A 64 -1.64 11.08 -5.58
N LYS A 65 -0.98 11.79 -4.67
CA LYS A 65 -0.15 12.97 -4.95
C LYS A 65 1.29 12.68 -4.58
N ILE A 66 2.18 12.72 -5.57
CA ILE A 66 3.63 12.50 -5.38
C ILE A 66 4.36 13.80 -5.69
N ARG A 67 5.27 14.19 -4.78
CA ARG A 67 6.15 15.34 -4.95
C ARG A 67 7.56 14.96 -4.50
N GLU A 68 8.32 14.36 -5.41
CA GLU A 68 9.68 13.88 -5.15
C GLU A 68 10.70 14.64 -6.03
N GLY A 69 11.48 15.56 -5.46
CA GLY A 69 12.44 16.37 -6.23
C GLY A 69 11.75 17.16 -7.35
N ARG A 70 12.03 16.81 -8.62
CA ARG A 70 11.35 17.35 -9.82
C ARG A 70 10.16 16.50 -10.30
N HIS A 71 10.03 15.27 -9.80
CA HIS A 71 8.99 14.34 -10.18
C HIS A 71 7.66 14.70 -9.51
N ARG A 72 6.58 14.73 -10.29
CA ARG A 72 5.24 15.06 -9.83
C ARG A 72 4.24 14.06 -10.38
N ARG A 73 3.29 13.63 -9.56
CA ARG A 73 2.08 12.91 -9.99
C ARG A 73 0.89 13.41 -9.19
N ASP A 74 -0.26 13.52 -9.83
CA ASP A 74 -1.55 13.77 -9.18
C ASP A 74 -2.59 12.93 -9.93
N LYS A 75 -2.94 11.78 -9.35
CA LYS A 75 -3.77 10.76 -9.98
C LYS A 75 -4.93 10.37 -9.07
N GLU A 76 -6.11 10.26 -9.63
CA GLU A 76 -7.31 9.84 -8.93
C GLU A 76 -7.95 8.68 -9.67
N VAL A 77 -8.52 7.74 -8.91
CA VAL A 77 -9.32 6.64 -9.41
C VAL A 77 -10.62 6.62 -8.64
N ILE A 78 -11.74 6.70 -9.36
CA ILE A 78 -13.07 6.58 -8.78
C ILE A 78 -13.64 5.24 -9.23
N PHE A 79 -13.99 4.41 -8.26
CA PHE A 79 -14.53 3.08 -8.51
C PHE A 79 -16.06 3.11 -8.43
N SER A 80 -16.70 2.43 -9.35
CA SER A 80 -18.15 2.20 -9.39
C SER A 80 -18.46 0.71 -9.52
N GLU A 81 -19.74 0.38 -9.37
CA GLU A 81 -20.23 -1.00 -9.46
C GLU A 81 -19.42 -2.01 -8.64
N ARG A 82 -19.17 -1.67 -7.37
CA ARG A 82 -18.43 -2.56 -6.45
C ARG A 82 -17.02 -2.90 -6.97
N GLY A 83 -16.36 -1.95 -7.64
CA GLY A 83 -14.99 -2.09 -8.14
C GLY A 83 -14.85 -2.75 -9.50
N ARG A 84 -15.96 -2.93 -10.25
CA ARG A 84 -15.95 -3.47 -11.62
C ARG A 84 -15.72 -2.42 -12.70
N HIS A 85 -15.84 -1.15 -12.35
CA HIS A 85 -15.54 -0.04 -13.26
C HIS A 85 -14.69 1.00 -12.53
N ALA A 86 -13.77 1.63 -13.26
CA ALA A 86 -12.92 2.69 -12.74
C ALA A 86 -12.79 3.86 -13.71
N LEU A 87 -13.06 5.06 -13.21
CA LEU A 87 -12.67 6.32 -13.85
C LEU A 87 -11.29 6.73 -13.33
N PHE A 88 -10.28 6.67 -14.21
CA PHE A 88 -8.93 7.17 -13.94
C PHE A 88 -8.81 8.63 -14.38
N ILE A 89 -8.21 9.46 -13.54
CA ILE A 89 -7.97 10.89 -13.77
C ILE A 89 -6.49 11.19 -13.51
N ASP A 90 -5.79 11.78 -14.49
CA ASP A 90 -4.46 12.39 -14.31
C ASP A 90 -4.62 13.91 -14.30
N HIS A 91 -4.60 14.51 -13.11
CA HIS A 91 -4.84 15.94 -12.91
C HIS A 91 -3.71 16.81 -13.49
N LEU A 92 -2.50 16.27 -13.66
CA LEU A 92 -1.38 17.02 -14.26
C LEU A 92 -1.45 17.06 -15.79
N LYS A 93 -2.05 16.03 -16.40
CA LYS A 93 -2.21 15.93 -17.86
C LYS A 93 -3.60 16.32 -18.35
N GLY A 94 -4.56 16.53 -17.44
CA GLY A 94 -5.97 16.75 -17.79
C GLY A 94 -6.61 15.52 -18.44
N GLU A 95 -6.06 14.33 -18.22
CA GLU A 95 -6.54 13.09 -18.86
C GLU A 95 -7.61 12.43 -17.98
N ARG A 96 -8.67 11.94 -18.62
CA ARG A 96 -9.70 11.11 -17.98
C ARG A 96 -10.01 9.91 -18.87
N LYS A 97 -10.07 8.72 -18.27
CA LYS A 97 -10.41 7.50 -19.02
C LYS A 97 -11.05 6.45 -18.11
N GLU A 98 -12.05 5.79 -18.65
CA GLU A 98 -12.77 4.70 -17.99
C GLU A 98 -12.16 3.34 -18.35
N TYR A 99 -12.30 2.39 -17.42
CA TYR A 99 -11.79 1.03 -17.54
C TYR A 99 -12.79 0.06 -16.91
N ASP A 100 -13.06 -1.03 -17.62
CA ASP A 100 -13.68 -2.22 -17.06
C ASP A 100 -12.63 -3.01 -16.28
N LEU A 101 -13.00 -3.41 -15.07
CA LEU A 101 -12.11 -4.10 -14.14
C LEU A 101 -12.68 -5.48 -13.82
N PRO A 102 -11.83 -6.52 -13.73
CA PRO A 102 -12.24 -7.79 -13.16
C PRO A 102 -12.74 -7.60 -11.72
N PRO A 103 -13.71 -8.41 -11.26
CA PRO A 103 -14.14 -8.39 -9.86
C PRO A 103 -12.96 -8.57 -8.89
N GLY A 104 -13.06 -7.93 -7.72
CA GLY A 104 -12.01 -7.99 -6.69
C GLY A 104 -10.75 -7.21 -7.04
N THR A 105 -10.84 -6.24 -7.95
CA THR A 105 -9.74 -5.30 -8.24
C THR A 105 -9.76 -4.15 -7.24
N PHE A 106 -8.62 -3.83 -6.65
CA PHE A 106 -8.43 -2.77 -5.65
C PHE A 106 -7.39 -1.74 -6.11
N ASP A 107 -7.25 -0.63 -5.40
CA ASP A 107 -6.09 0.24 -5.54
C ASP A 107 -4.92 -0.27 -4.67
N PRO A 108 -3.67 0.22 -4.86
CA PRO A 108 -2.53 -0.27 -4.09
C PRO A 108 -2.68 -0.19 -2.56
N LEU A 109 -3.34 0.86 -2.05
CA LEU A 109 -3.47 1.10 -0.62
C LEU A 109 -4.59 0.25 0.00
N SER A 110 -5.73 0.14 -0.69
CA SER A 110 -6.80 -0.78 -0.28
C SER A 110 -6.37 -2.24 -0.41
N GLY A 111 -5.65 -2.63 -1.46
CA GLY A 111 -5.10 -3.97 -1.60
C GLY A 111 -4.16 -4.36 -0.47
N PHE A 112 -3.32 -3.43 -0.01
CA PHE A 112 -2.50 -3.63 1.18
C PHE A 112 -3.35 -3.80 2.46
N PHE A 113 -4.40 -3.00 2.63
CA PHE A 113 -5.30 -3.12 3.78
C PHE A 113 -5.98 -4.50 3.87
N LEU A 114 -6.38 -5.07 2.73
CA LEU A 114 -7.06 -6.37 2.69
C LEU A 114 -6.20 -7.54 3.16
N LEU A 115 -4.87 -7.41 3.13
CA LEU A 115 -3.99 -8.44 3.70
C LEU A 115 -4.31 -8.74 5.18
N ARG A 116 -4.93 -7.79 5.90
CA ARG A 116 -5.41 -8.00 7.28
C ARG A 116 -6.45 -9.10 7.41
N GLY A 117 -7.29 -9.27 6.39
CA GLY A 117 -8.33 -10.30 6.37
C GLY A 117 -7.88 -11.63 5.76
N VAL A 118 -6.61 -11.78 5.40
CA VAL A 118 -6.07 -12.98 4.75
C VAL A 118 -5.19 -13.76 5.72
N ASP A 119 -5.31 -15.09 5.69
CA ASP A 119 -4.39 -15.96 6.43
C ASP A 119 -3.01 -15.98 5.74
N LEU A 120 -2.00 -15.42 6.42
CA LEU A 120 -0.65 -15.27 5.88
C LEU A 120 0.23 -16.43 6.36
N VAL A 121 0.04 -17.60 5.74
CA VAL A 121 0.79 -18.81 6.07
C VAL A 121 2.17 -18.81 5.39
N PRO A 122 3.29 -18.92 6.13
CA PRO A 122 4.62 -19.03 5.56
C PRO A 122 4.75 -20.10 4.47
N GLY A 123 5.47 -19.78 3.39
CA GLY A 123 5.61 -20.64 2.22
C GLY A 123 4.46 -20.53 1.20
N LYS A 124 3.31 -19.97 1.59
CA LYS A 124 2.20 -19.70 0.65
C LYS A 124 2.31 -18.31 0.02
N SER A 125 1.46 -18.07 -0.97
CA SER A 125 1.32 -16.77 -1.61
C SER A 125 -0.15 -16.38 -1.69
N VAL A 126 -0.40 -15.08 -1.61
CA VAL A 126 -1.72 -14.48 -1.85
C VAL A 126 -1.63 -13.68 -3.14
N ILE A 127 -2.68 -13.68 -3.95
CA ILE A 127 -2.76 -12.83 -5.14
C ILE A 127 -3.73 -11.68 -4.83
N SER A 128 -3.27 -10.45 -5.04
CA SER A 128 -4.09 -9.25 -4.97
C SER A 128 -4.14 -8.59 -6.33
N ARG A 129 -5.35 -8.35 -6.85
CA ARG A 129 -5.53 -7.66 -8.12
C ARG A 129 -5.60 -6.17 -7.89
N ILE A 130 -4.67 -5.44 -8.50
CA ILE A 130 -4.49 -4.01 -8.27
C ILE A 130 -4.64 -3.25 -9.57
N PHE A 131 -5.54 -2.27 -9.61
CA PHE A 131 -5.56 -1.26 -10.68
C PHE A 131 -4.66 -0.10 -10.30
N ASP A 132 -3.58 0.08 -11.06
CA ASP A 132 -2.73 1.27 -10.97
C ASP A 132 -2.23 1.67 -12.35
N SER A 133 -2.10 2.98 -12.56
CA SER A 133 -1.48 3.54 -13.77
C SER A 133 -2.10 2.98 -15.05
N LYS A 134 -3.44 2.90 -15.10
CA LYS A 134 -4.24 2.46 -16.25
C LYS A 134 -4.13 0.97 -16.60
N LYS A 135 -3.62 0.15 -15.68
CA LYS A 135 -3.42 -1.28 -15.86
C LYS A 135 -3.87 -2.04 -14.62
N VAL A 136 -4.32 -3.27 -14.85
CA VAL A 136 -4.59 -4.25 -13.80
C VAL A 136 -3.37 -5.13 -13.63
N TRP A 137 -2.95 -5.32 -12.37
CA TRP A 137 -1.78 -6.09 -11.99
C TRP A 137 -2.20 -7.17 -11.01
N ASP A 138 -1.84 -8.43 -11.29
CA ASP A 138 -1.92 -9.49 -10.29
C ASP A 138 -0.61 -9.47 -9.46
N VAL A 139 -0.70 -8.86 -8.29
CA VAL A 139 0.40 -8.75 -7.33
C VAL A 139 0.45 -10.02 -6.50
N GLN A 140 1.54 -10.78 -6.62
CA GLN A 140 1.80 -11.93 -5.78
C GLN A 140 2.45 -11.48 -4.48
N VAL A 141 1.78 -11.66 -3.36
CA VAL A 141 2.33 -11.42 -2.02
C VAL A 141 2.82 -12.75 -1.47
N LYS A 142 4.14 -12.97 -1.52
CA LYS A 142 4.78 -14.15 -0.94
C LYS A 142 4.86 -14.00 0.57
N VAL A 143 4.39 -15.00 1.32
CA VAL A 143 4.57 -15.06 2.77
C VAL A 143 5.85 -15.85 3.04
N LEU A 144 6.88 -15.18 3.54
CA LEU A 144 8.23 -15.74 3.58
C LEU A 144 8.45 -16.58 4.83
N ARG A 145 8.24 -15.98 6.01
CA ARG A 145 8.53 -16.57 7.32
C ARG A 145 7.83 -15.80 8.42
N THR A 146 7.82 -16.37 9.62
CA THR A 146 7.60 -15.63 10.86
C THR A 146 8.92 -15.37 11.57
N GLU A 147 9.06 -14.20 12.18
CA GLU A 147 10.23 -13.88 13.02
C GLU A 147 9.87 -12.87 14.12
N LYS A 148 10.65 -12.89 15.19
CA LYS A 148 10.59 -11.88 16.25
C LYS A 148 11.51 -10.73 15.89
N ILE A 149 11.02 -9.50 16.06
CA ILE A 149 11.81 -8.28 15.86
C ILE A 149 11.69 -7.37 17.08
N ASP A 150 12.76 -6.65 17.37
CA ASP A 150 12.73 -5.56 18.35
C ASP A 150 12.07 -4.32 17.73
N THR A 151 11.11 -3.75 18.45
CA THR A 151 10.41 -2.53 18.04
C THR A 151 10.37 -1.53 19.19
N TYR A 152 9.93 -0.30 18.92
CA TYR A 152 9.69 0.69 19.99
C TYR A 152 8.59 0.24 20.98
N MET A 153 7.77 -0.75 20.63
CA MET A 153 6.74 -1.34 21.49
C MET A 153 7.26 -2.57 22.28
N GLY A 154 8.55 -2.89 22.18
CA GLY A 154 9.17 -4.13 22.65
C GLY A 154 9.23 -5.21 21.57
N GLU A 155 9.64 -6.42 21.96
CA GLU A 155 9.71 -7.57 21.06
C GLU A 155 8.31 -7.92 20.51
N ARG A 156 8.21 -8.12 19.19
CA ARG A 156 6.96 -8.50 18.51
C ARG A 156 7.20 -9.64 17.55
N ARG A 157 6.26 -10.60 17.54
CA ARG A 157 6.19 -11.64 16.52
C ARG A 157 5.59 -11.06 15.25
N THR A 158 6.20 -11.35 14.12
CA THR A 158 5.82 -10.81 12.82
C THR A 158 5.76 -11.89 11.75
N VAL A 159 4.89 -11.67 10.76
CA VAL A 159 4.92 -12.32 9.45
C VAL A 159 5.63 -11.39 8.46
N VAL A 160 6.60 -11.92 7.73
CA VAL A 160 7.32 -11.19 6.68
C VAL A 160 6.72 -11.53 5.33
N VAL A 161 6.21 -10.52 4.64
CA VAL A 161 5.68 -10.65 3.28
C VAL A 161 6.53 -9.89 2.26
N LYS A 162 6.53 -10.39 1.02
CA LYS A 162 7.19 -9.77 -0.12
C LYS A 162 6.20 -9.66 -1.28
N PRO A 163 5.72 -8.45 -1.63
CA PRO A 163 4.95 -8.23 -2.83
C PRO A 163 5.85 -8.30 -4.07
N GLU A 164 5.41 -9.03 -5.08
CA GLU A 164 6.06 -9.20 -6.37
C GLU A 164 5.03 -8.96 -7.49
N LEU A 165 5.34 -8.10 -8.46
CA LEU A 165 4.53 -8.01 -9.67
C LEU A 165 4.88 -9.17 -10.60
N LYS A 166 3.88 -9.95 -11.02
CA LYS A 166 4.08 -11.05 -11.97
C LYS A 166 4.37 -10.61 -13.42
N SER A 167 4.30 -9.31 -13.73
CA SER A 167 4.51 -8.83 -15.09
C SER A 167 5.96 -8.54 -15.40
N GLU A 168 6.47 -9.16 -16.47
CA GLU A 168 7.67 -8.74 -17.16
C GLU A 168 7.58 -7.25 -17.53
N GLY A 169 8.48 -6.42 -16.99
CA GLY A 169 8.78 -5.11 -17.59
C GLY A 169 8.64 -3.84 -16.76
N ILE A 170 8.17 -3.85 -15.50
CA ILE A 170 8.05 -2.58 -14.72
C ILE A 170 8.74 -2.60 -13.34
N PHE A 171 9.06 -3.76 -12.76
CA PHE A 171 9.73 -3.82 -11.45
C PHE A 171 11.26 -3.86 -11.47
N LEU A 172 11.88 -3.66 -12.64
CA LEU A 172 13.34 -3.64 -12.83
C LEU A 172 14.08 -2.49 -12.10
N ARG A 173 13.42 -1.65 -11.30
CA ARG A 173 14.04 -0.40 -10.81
C ARG A 173 13.92 -0.05 -9.33
N LYS A 174 13.15 -0.77 -8.49
CA LYS A 174 12.97 -0.39 -7.07
C LYS A 174 13.50 -1.39 -6.03
N GLY A 175 13.96 -2.56 -6.47
CA GLY A 175 14.53 -3.59 -5.61
C GLY A 175 13.51 -4.30 -4.71
N ASP A 176 13.98 -5.23 -3.88
CA ASP A 176 13.11 -6.07 -3.05
C ASP A 176 12.51 -5.28 -1.88
N VAL A 177 11.17 -5.30 -1.76
CA VAL A 177 10.43 -4.74 -0.61
C VAL A 177 9.99 -5.89 0.29
N PHE A 178 10.28 -5.76 1.59
CA PHE A 178 9.83 -6.66 2.64
C PHE A 178 8.98 -5.88 3.63
N ILE A 179 7.82 -6.42 3.98
CA ILE A 179 6.89 -5.81 4.94
C ILE A 179 6.71 -6.77 6.10
N PHE A 180 6.94 -6.27 7.31
CA PHE A 180 6.82 -7.00 8.55
C PHE A 180 5.51 -6.59 9.19
N LEU A 181 4.56 -7.52 9.23
CA LEU A 181 3.25 -7.32 9.81
C LEU A 181 3.20 -8.05 11.16
N THR A 182 2.50 -7.52 12.16
CA THR A 182 2.24 -8.29 13.39
C THR A 182 1.61 -9.64 13.07
N ASP A 183 2.04 -10.68 13.76
CA ASP A 183 1.46 -12.02 13.69
C ASP A 183 0.21 -12.11 14.58
N ASP A 184 -0.78 -11.25 14.28
CA ASP A 184 -2.09 -11.18 14.93
C ASP A 184 -3.18 -10.78 13.91
N ASP A 185 -4.43 -10.64 14.34
CA ASP A 185 -5.54 -10.28 13.45
C ASP A 185 -5.41 -8.86 12.88
N ARG A 186 -4.65 -7.98 13.56
CA ARG A 186 -4.50 -6.58 13.14
C ARG A 186 -3.51 -6.41 12.00
N LYS A 187 -2.54 -7.32 11.87
CA LYS A 187 -1.43 -7.28 10.88
C LYS A 187 -0.86 -5.87 10.70
N LEU A 188 -0.52 -5.24 11.82
CA LEU A 188 0.04 -3.89 11.85
C LEU A 188 1.41 -3.89 11.17
N PRO A 189 1.69 -3.01 10.21
CA PRO A 189 3.02 -2.87 9.65
C PRO A 189 3.95 -2.26 10.69
N LEU A 190 4.97 -3.03 11.08
CA LEU A 190 5.98 -2.62 12.05
C LEU A 190 7.28 -2.17 11.40
N LEU A 191 7.64 -2.79 10.27
CA LEU A 191 8.86 -2.49 9.53
C LEU A 191 8.62 -2.68 8.02
N LEU A 192 9.10 -1.73 7.22
CA LEU A 192 9.28 -1.88 5.79
C LEU A 192 10.78 -1.81 5.50
N LYS A 193 11.27 -2.77 4.72
CA LYS A 193 12.67 -2.86 4.31
C LYS A 193 12.76 -2.95 2.81
N THR A 194 13.41 -2.00 2.18
CA THR A 194 13.67 -2.01 0.74
C THR A 194 15.16 -2.17 0.49
N ARG A 195 15.57 -3.18 -0.30
CA ARG A 195 16.95 -3.32 -0.77
C ARG A 195 17.11 -2.58 -2.09
N VAL A 196 18.09 -1.68 -2.17
CA VAL A 196 18.44 -0.94 -3.38
C VAL A 196 19.92 -1.20 -3.72
N LEU A 197 20.36 -0.84 -4.92
CA LEU A 197 21.73 -1.08 -5.40
C LEU A 197 22.82 -0.57 -4.43
N VAL A 198 22.54 0.51 -3.68
CA VAL A 198 23.52 1.18 -2.81
C VAL A 198 23.19 1.01 -1.32
N GLY A 199 22.45 -0.05 -0.94
CA GLY A 199 22.18 -0.39 0.46
C GLY A 199 20.72 -0.74 0.73
N SER A 200 20.19 -0.33 1.89
CA SER A 200 18.80 -0.57 2.25
C SER A 200 18.15 0.64 2.90
N VAL A 201 16.89 0.87 2.56
CA VAL A 201 16.03 1.84 3.25
C VAL A 201 15.15 1.07 4.22
N LEU A 202 15.08 1.56 5.46
CA LEU A 202 14.25 1.01 6.53
C LEU A 202 13.23 2.08 6.95
N ALA A 203 11.97 1.70 7.02
CA ALA A 203 10.92 2.49 7.65
C ALA A 203 10.32 1.69 8.79
N GLU A 204 10.57 2.14 10.02
CA GLU A 204 10.10 1.50 11.25
C GLU A 204 8.93 2.28 11.83
N LEU A 205 7.93 1.57 12.35
CA LEU A 205 6.92 2.18 13.17
C LEU A 205 7.59 2.73 14.44
N ARG A 206 7.34 4.00 14.76
CA ARG A 206 7.94 4.70 15.91
C ARG A 206 6.93 5.28 16.89
N GLY A 207 5.63 5.16 16.59
CA GLY A 207 4.54 5.70 17.41
C GLY A 207 3.17 5.55 16.74
N GLY A 208 2.10 5.64 17.52
CA GLY A 208 0.72 5.62 17.01
C GLY A 208 -0.32 5.37 18.10
N ARG A 209 -1.60 5.51 17.75
CA ARG A 209 -2.75 5.06 18.54
C ARG A 209 -3.33 3.85 17.79
N PHE A 210 -3.51 2.74 18.49
CA PHE A 210 -3.87 1.44 17.90
C PHE A 210 -5.05 0.81 18.63
#